data_AF-A0A2D5TTP4-F1
#
_entry.id   AF-A0A2D5TTP4-F1
#
_cell.length_a   1.000
_cell.length_b   1.000
_cell.length_c   1.000
_cell.angle_alpha   90.00
_cell.angle_beta   90.00
_cell.angle_gamma   90.00
#
_symmetry.space_group_name_H-M   'P 1'
#
loop_
_entity.id
_entity.type
_entity.pdbx_description
1 polymer ?
#
loop_
_entity_poly.entity_id
_entity_poly.type
_entity_poly.pdbx_seq_one_letter_code
_entity_poly.pdbx_strand_id
1 'polypeptide(L)'
;MSFDFKNFEFKLVNLAYFIDIPSLIFVVIPTLGLAIGNFSWKTYKKTWLIPFGNPENYEQSELIETHKCVNYMGNMFIIMGLIGSLIGVVLILQNLDDPKKIGPAVAITIMTLFYSVILKGFCMHRSSKIEQFIK
;
A
#
# COMPACT_ATOMS: atom_id res chain seq x y z
N MET A 1 21.08 1.72 -10.51
CA MET A 1 20.60 2.05 -9.14
C MET A 1 20.18 3.52 -9.11
N SER A 2 19.07 3.84 -8.42
CA SER A 2 18.56 5.21 -8.32
C SER A 2 19.38 6.10 -7.39
N PHE A 3 20.20 5.51 -6.53
CA PHE A 3 21.23 6.19 -5.76
C PHE A 3 22.61 5.73 -6.23
N ASP A 4 23.48 6.67 -6.57
CA ASP A 4 24.88 6.42 -6.88
C ASP A 4 25.69 6.51 -5.58
N PHE A 5 26.03 5.37 -4.99
CA PHE A 5 26.81 5.33 -3.74
C PHE A 5 28.24 5.87 -3.89
N LYS A 6 28.78 5.96 -5.11
CA LYS A 6 30.12 6.51 -5.32
C LYS A 6 30.12 8.04 -5.26
N ASN A 7 29.05 8.65 -5.76
CA ASN A 7 28.93 10.10 -5.89
C ASN A 7 27.89 10.71 -4.93
N PHE A 8 27.19 9.89 -4.15
CA PHE A 8 26.06 10.29 -3.29
C PHE A 8 24.94 11.05 -4.04
N GLU A 9 24.74 10.73 -5.32
CA GLU A 9 23.75 11.41 -6.16
C GLU A 9 22.50 10.55 -6.41
N PHE A 10 21.33 11.18 -6.31
CA PHE A 10 20.07 10.58 -6.71
C PHE A 10 19.82 10.77 -8.21
N LYS A 11 19.81 9.68 -8.95
CA LYS A 11 19.40 9.65 -10.35
C LYS A 11 17.89 9.52 -10.41
N LEU A 12 17.18 10.66 -10.35
CA LEU A 12 15.71 10.72 -10.35
C LEU A 12 15.07 10.01 -11.55
N VAL A 13 15.76 9.96 -12.70
CA VAL A 13 15.30 9.20 -13.88
C VAL A 13 15.09 7.71 -13.55
N ASN A 14 15.89 7.14 -12.65
CA ASN A 14 15.78 5.75 -12.26
C ASN A 14 14.65 5.48 -11.26
N LEU A 15 14.05 6.51 -10.65
CA LEU A 15 12.82 6.37 -9.85
C LEU A 15 11.61 6.07 -10.74
N ALA A 16 11.62 6.51 -12.01
CA ALA A 16 10.56 6.20 -12.96
C ALA A 16 10.39 4.68 -13.20
N TYR A 17 11.45 3.89 -13.02
CA TYR A 17 11.36 2.42 -13.10
C TYR A 17 10.49 1.80 -12.01
N PHE A 18 10.26 2.50 -10.91
CA PHE A 18 9.41 2.06 -9.81
C PHE A 18 7.99 2.62 -9.90
N ILE A 19 7.58 3.17 -11.05
CA ILE A 19 6.22 3.68 -11.28
C ILE A 19 5.52 2.77 -12.28
N ASP A 20 4.79 1.79 -11.75
CA ASP A 20 3.92 0.86 -12.46
C ASP A 20 2.47 1.09 -12.00
N ILE A 21 1.77 1.98 -12.70
CA ILE A 21 0.41 2.41 -12.35
C ILE A 21 -0.58 1.23 -12.33
N PRO A 22 -0.58 0.29 -13.29
CA PRO A 22 -1.42 -0.91 -13.22
C PRO A 22 -1.29 -1.70 -11.91
N SER A 23 -0.06 -2.01 -11.48
CA SER A 23 0.17 -2.73 -10.22
C SER A 23 -0.27 -1.91 -9.00
N LEU A 24 -0.06 -0.60 -9.02
CA LEU A 24 -0.50 0.28 -7.94
C LEU A 24 -2.04 0.31 -7.84
N ILE A 25 -2.74 0.46 -8.97
CA ILE A 25 -4.20 0.45 -9.04
C ILE A 25 -4.74 -0.88 -8.52
N PHE A 26 -4.13 -2.00 -8.92
CA PHE A 26 -4.52 -3.34 -8.48
C PHE A 26 -4.43 -3.51 -6.97
N VAL A 27 -3.40 -2.95 -6.33
CA VAL A 27 -3.25 -3.01 -4.86
C VAL A 27 -4.19 -2.04 -4.16
N VAL A 28 -4.34 -0.82 -4.69
CA VAL A 28 -5.03 0.27 -4.00
C VAL A 28 -6.54 0.17 -4.13
N ILE A 29 -7.10 0.07 -5.33
CA ILE A 29 -8.55 0.16 -5.54
C ILE A 29 -9.32 -0.90 -4.75
N PRO A 30 -8.97 -2.20 -4.82
CA PRO A 30 -9.67 -3.23 -4.06
C PRO A 30 -9.55 -3.03 -2.56
N THR A 31 -8.37 -2.63 -2.07
CA THR A 31 -8.15 -2.35 -0.64
C THR A 31 -9.06 -1.23 -0.15
N LEU A 32 -9.18 -0.14 -0.90
CA LEU A 32 -10.07 0.97 -0.55
C LEU A 32 -11.53 0.54 -0.59
N GLY A 33 -11.93 -0.20 -1.63
CA GLY A 33 -13.29 -0.75 -1.75
C GLY A 33 -13.68 -1.63 -0.58
N LEU A 34 -12.80 -2.55 -0.17
CA LEU A 34 -13.02 -3.45 0.96
C LEU A 34 -13.06 -2.68 2.29
N ALA A 35 -12.19 -1.69 2.48
CA ALA A 35 -12.20 -0.86 3.68
C ALA A 35 -13.48 -0.03 3.81
N ILE A 36 -13.94 0.61 2.72
CA ILE A 36 -15.19 1.37 2.69
C ILE A 36 -16.39 0.46 2.92
N GLY A 37 -16.39 -0.73 2.30
CA GLY A 37 -17.44 -1.74 2.51
C GLY A 37 -17.53 -2.22 3.95
N ASN A 38 -16.40 -2.31 4.67
CA ASN A 38 -16.37 -2.81 6.05
C ASN A 38 -16.60 -1.73 7.12
N PHE A 39 -16.23 -0.46 6.87
CA PHE A 39 -16.24 0.61 7.89
C PHE A 39 -17.08 1.85 7.53
N SER A 40 -17.72 1.90 6.36
CA SER A 40 -18.40 3.08 5.82
C SER A 40 -17.49 4.19 5.28
N TRP A 41 -18.05 5.00 4.38
CA TRP A 41 -17.38 6.15 3.78
C TRP A 41 -17.01 7.25 4.78
N LYS A 42 -17.81 7.42 5.85
CA LYS A 42 -17.55 8.44 6.88
C LYS A 42 -16.29 8.10 7.66
N THR A 43 -16.16 6.84 8.10
CA THR A 43 -14.99 6.35 8.83
C THR A 43 -13.77 6.34 7.93
N TYR A 44 -13.91 5.92 6.66
CA TYR A 44 -12.82 5.99 5.69
C TYR A 44 -12.25 7.42 5.56
N LYS A 45 -13.10 8.44 5.42
CA LYS A 45 -12.64 9.85 5.37
C LYS A 45 -11.88 10.25 6.63
N LYS A 46 -12.35 9.84 7.81
CA LYS A 46 -11.68 10.11 9.09
C LYS A 46 -10.26 9.52 9.16
N THR A 47 -9.99 8.41 8.47
CA THR A 47 -8.62 7.84 8.39
C THR A 47 -7.60 8.80 7.77
N TRP A 48 -8.05 9.80 7.02
CA TRP A 48 -7.22 10.86 6.44
C TRP A 48 -7.29 12.17 7.21
N LEU A 49 -8.35 12.42 7.96
CA LEU A 49 -8.52 13.66 8.71
C LEU A 49 -7.88 13.59 10.10
N ILE A 50 -8.13 12.51 10.84
CA ILE A 50 -7.71 12.39 12.24
C ILE A 50 -6.18 12.34 12.38
N PRO A 51 -5.43 11.48 11.65
CA PRO A 51 -3.97 11.40 11.83
C PRO A 51 -3.22 12.69 11.47
N PHE A 52 -3.79 13.54 10.61
CA PHE A 52 -3.14 14.77 10.15
C PHE A 52 -3.76 16.04 10.75
N GLY A 53 -4.85 15.92 11.52
CA GLY A 53 -5.49 16.99 12.25
C GLY A 53 -5.19 16.90 13.75
N ASN A 54 -6.22 17.18 14.55
CA ASN A 54 -6.21 17.21 16.02
C ASN A 54 -7.07 16.05 16.58
N PRO A 55 -6.48 14.86 16.83
CA PRO A 55 -7.21 13.67 17.27
C PRO A 55 -7.98 13.85 18.58
N GLU A 56 -7.51 14.72 19.46
CA GLU A 56 -8.09 15.02 20.78
C GLU A 56 -9.51 15.58 20.72
N ASN A 57 -9.92 16.13 19.56
CA ASN A 57 -11.25 16.72 19.37
C ASN A 57 -12.31 15.69 18.93
N TYR A 58 -11.93 14.42 18.73
CA TYR A 58 -12.81 13.36 18.27
C TYR A 58 -13.28 12.47 19.42
N GLU A 59 -14.46 11.89 19.28
CA GLU A 59 -14.97 10.95 20.28
C GLU A 59 -14.15 9.66 20.30
N GLN A 60 -14.08 9.02 21.47
CA GLN A 60 -13.33 7.76 21.63
C GLN A 60 -13.84 6.65 20.71
N SER A 61 -15.16 6.59 20.49
CA SER A 61 -15.80 5.69 19.54
C SER A 61 -15.25 5.88 18.11
N GLU A 62 -15.11 7.13 17.67
CA GLU A 62 -14.60 7.50 16.36
C GLU A 62 -13.10 7.20 16.21
N LEU A 63 -12.32 7.44 17.27
CA LEU A 63 -10.89 7.11 17.30
C LEU A 63 -10.67 5.60 17.19
N ILE A 64 -11.40 4.80 17.97
CA ILE A 64 -11.32 3.33 17.94
C ILE A 64 -11.74 2.79 16.58
N GLU A 65 -12.83 3.31 16.01
CA GLU A 65 -13.32 2.86 14.69
C GLU A 65 -12.33 3.23 13.58
N THR A 66 -11.78 4.45 13.62
CA THR A 66 -10.77 4.91 12.65
C THR A 66 -9.48 4.11 12.77
N HIS A 67 -9.00 3.84 13.98
CA HIS A 67 -7.84 2.97 14.23
C HIS A 67 -8.04 1.57 13.66
N LYS A 68 -9.21 0.95 13.89
CA LYS A 68 -9.57 -0.34 13.30
C LYS A 68 -9.59 -0.29 11.77
N CYS A 69 -10.16 0.77 11.19
CA CYS A 69 -10.20 0.97 9.74
C CYS A 69 -8.79 1.08 9.13
N VAL A 70 -7.91 1.88 9.73
CA VAL A 70 -6.51 2.04 9.27
C VAL A 70 -5.73 0.73 9.37
N ASN A 71 -5.85 -0.01 10.47
CA ASN A 71 -5.20 -1.32 10.63
C ASN A 71 -5.73 -2.34 9.61
N TYR A 72 -7.04 -2.37 9.39
CA TYR A 72 -7.66 -3.22 8.37
C TYR A 72 -7.12 -2.90 6.98
N MET A 73 -7.08 -1.62 6.59
CA MET A 73 -6.48 -1.18 5.33
C MET A 73 -5.02 -1.62 5.21
N GLY A 74 -4.21 -1.42 6.26
CA GLY A 74 -2.81 -1.84 6.28
C GLY A 74 -2.64 -3.34 6.02
N ASN A 75 -3.47 -4.17 6.65
CA ASN A 75 -3.46 -5.61 6.44
C ASN A 75 -3.93 -6.00 5.04
N MET A 76 -4.97 -5.34 4.54
CA MET A 76 -5.49 -5.59 3.20
C MET A 76 -4.51 -5.19 2.10
N PHE A 77 -3.72 -4.13 2.29
CA PHE A 77 -2.64 -3.80 1.34
C PHE A 77 -1.66 -4.96 1.18
N ILE A 78 -1.21 -5.59 2.28
CA ILE A 78 -0.33 -6.77 2.21
C ILE A 78 -1.01 -7.95 1.52
N ILE A 79 -2.26 -8.23 1.86
CA ILE A 79 -3.00 -9.34 1.24
C ILE A 79 -3.11 -9.12 -0.27
N MET A 80 -3.47 -7.91 -0.71
CA MET A 80 -3.55 -7.57 -2.13
C MET A 80 -2.19 -7.59 -2.82
N GLY A 81 -1.12 -7.17 -2.15
CA GLY A 81 0.25 -7.30 -2.66
C GLY A 81 0.68 -8.75 -2.86
N LEU A 82 0.36 -9.63 -1.90
CA LEU A 82 0.62 -11.08 -2.02
C LEU A 82 -0.19 -11.70 -3.15
N ILE A 83 -1.47 -11.33 -3.31
CA ILE A 83 -2.31 -11.79 -4.44
C ILE A 83 -1.68 -11.34 -5.77
N GLY A 84 -1.27 -10.07 -5.89
CA GLY A 84 -0.62 -9.53 -7.08
C GLY A 84 0.70 -10.26 -7.39
N SER A 85 1.49 -10.57 -6.36
CA SER A 85 2.70 -11.37 -6.50
C SER A 85 2.43 -12.76 -7.04
N LEU A 86 1.40 -13.45 -6.54
CA LEU A 86 1.02 -14.77 -7.03
C LEU A 86 0.57 -14.73 -8.49
N ILE A 87 -0.20 -13.71 -8.88
CA ILE A 87 -0.57 -13.49 -10.29
C ILE A 87 0.69 -13.31 -11.16
N GLY A 88 1.64 -12.49 -10.71
CA GLY A 88 2.91 -12.31 -11.42
C GLY A 88 3.71 -13.61 -11.57
N VAL A 89 3.76 -14.46 -10.53
CA VAL A 89 4.38 -15.78 -10.61
C VAL A 89 3.68 -16.68 -11.61
N VAL A 90 2.34 -16.70 -11.64
CA VAL A 90 1.58 -17.46 -12.65
C VAL A 90 1.92 -16.99 -14.06
N LEU A 91 2.07 -15.68 -14.28
CA LEU A 91 2.47 -15.12 -15.58
C LEU A 91 3.90 -15.53 -15.98
N ILE A 92 4.84 -15.61 -15.03
CA ILE A 92 6.19 -16.11 -15.30
C ILE A 92 6.12 -17.57 -15.78
N LEU A 93 5.38 -18.41 -15.06
CA LEU A 93 5.26 -19.84 -15.38
C LEU A 93 4.59 -20.07 -16.75
N GLN A 94 3.65 -19.20 -17.16
CA GLN A 94 3.01 -19.28 -18.47
C GLN A 94 3.92 -18.88 -19.64
N ASN A 95 5.02 -18.18 -19.39
CA ASN A 95 5.89 -17.61 -20.42
C ASN A 95 7.34 -18.14 -20.33
N LEU A 96 7.53 -19.34 -19.77
CA LEU A 96 8.86 -19.95 -19.63
C LEU A 96 9.59 -20.15 -20.97
N ASP A 97 8.84 -20.34 -22.05
CA ASP A 97 9.38 -20.57 -23.39
C ASP A 97 9.79 -19.27 -24.11
N ASP A 98 9.40 -18.10 -23.60
CA ASP A 98 9.76 -16.79 -24.15
C ASP A 98 10.40 -15.88 -23.08
N PRO A 99 11.74 -15.89 -22.97
CA PRO A 99 12.48 -15.09 -21.99
C PRO A 99 12.19 -13.59 -22.04
N LYS A 100 11.74 -13.05 -23.18
CA LYS A 100 11.44 -11.61 -23.32
C LYS A 100 10.19 -11.22 -22.52
N LYS A 101 9.28 -12.16 -22.27
CA LYS A 101 8.03 -11.94 -21.51
C LYS A 101 8.19 -12.13 -20.00
N ILE A 102 9.28 -12.75 -19.56
CA ILE A 102 9.56 -12.97 -18.12
C ILE A 102 9.80 -11.65 -17.39
N GLY A 103 10.58 -10.74 -17.99
CA GLY A 103 10.93 -9.44 -17.36
C GLY A 103 9.71 -8.63 -16.90
N PRO A 104 8.71 -8.37 -17.77
CA PRO A 104 7.46 -7.72 -17.38
C PRO A 104 6.69 -8.44 -16.27
N ALA A 105 6.63 -9.78 -16.28
CA ALA A 105 5.92 -10.55 -15.26
C ALA A 105 6.63 -10.49 -13.89
N VAL A 106 7.96 -10.51 -13.88
CA VAL A 106 8.78 -10.29 -12.68
C VAL A 106 8.57 -8.88 -12.13
N ALA A 107 8.48 -7.86 -12.99
CA ALA A 107 8.22 -6.49 -12.56
C ALA A 107 6.88 -6.40 -11.80
N ILE A 108 5.78 -6.95 -12.35
CA ILE A 108 4.47 -6.98 -11.66
C ILE A 108 4.58 -7.68 -10.29
N THR A 109 5.28 -8.83 -10.26
CA THR A 109 5.46 -9.63 -9.04
C THR A 109 6.09 -8.78 -7.92
N ILE A 110 7.18 -8.10 -8.23
CA ILE A 110 7.96 -7.34 -7.24
C ILE A 110 7.29 -6.01 -6.92
N MET A 111 6.72 -5.32 -7.92
CA MET A 111 6.11 -3.99 -7.73
C MET A 111 4.86 -4.04 -6.88
N THR A 112 4.01 -5.07 -7.03
CA THR A 112 2.82 -5.25 -6.18
C THR A 112 3.19 -5.44 -4.72
N LEU A 113 4.21 -6.26 -4.43
CA LEU A 113 4.75 -6.38 -3.07
C LEU A 113 5.33 -5.06 -2.58
N PHE A 114 6.22 -4.44 -3.36
CA PHE A 114 6.87 -3.19 -3.01
C PHE A 114 5.86 -2.10 -2.59
N TYR A 115 4.81 -1.89 -3.38
CA TYR A 115 3.77 -0.92 -3.04
C TYR A 115 2.99 -1.31 -1.78
N SER A 116 2.63 -2.59 -1.63
CA SER A 116 1.88 -3.04 -0.45
C SER A 116 2.60 -2.81 0.87
N VAL A 117 3.92 -3.06 0.94
CA VAL A 117 4.69 -2.87 2.18
C VAL A 117 4.80 -1.39 2.53
N ILE A 118 5.04 -0.54 1.54
CA ILE A 118 5.10 0.92 1.75
C ILE A 118 3.76 1.45 2.26
N LEU A 119 2.66 1.05 1.61
CA LEU A 119 1.32 1.48 1.99
C LEU A 119 0.92 0.94 3.38
N LYS A 120 1.31 -0.29 3.73
CA LYS A 120 1.14 -0.81 5.09
C LYS A 120 1.94 -0.02 6.11
N GLY A 121 3.20 0.32 5.82
CA GLY A 121 4.03 1.16 6.69
C GLY A 121 3.37 2.52 6.96
N PHE A 122 2.81 3.15 5.92
CA PHE A 122 2.06 4.40 6.06
C PHE A 122 0.78 4.24 6.90
N CYS A 123 0.05 3.14 6.73
CA CYS A 123 -1.12 2.84 7.57
C CYS A 123 -0.70 2.60 9.03
N MET A 124 0.37 1.85 9.26
CA MET A 124 0.88 1.57 10.60
C MET A 124 1.27 2.86 11.33
N HIS A 125 1.99 3.76 10.68
CA HIS A 125 2.33 5.06 11.26
C HIS A 125 1.09 5.85 11.69
N ARG A 126 0.08 5.94 10.81
CA ARG A 126 -1.19 6.62 11.12
C ARG A 126 -1.94 5.95 12.27
N SER A 127 -1.94 4.63 12.28
CA SER A 127 -2.59 3.82 13.30
C SER A 127 -1.97 4.08 14.68
N SER A 128 -0.65 4.00 14.78
CA SER A 128 0.09 4.29 16.03
C SER A 128 -0.13 5.71 16.51
N LYS A 129 -0.29 6.70 15.61
CA LYS A 129 -0.62 8.07 16.02
C LYS A 129 -2.03 8.15 16.63
N ILE A 130 -3.04 7.50 16.04
CA ILE A 130 -4.41 7.50 16.59
C ILE A 130 -4.46 6.77 17.93
N GLU A 131 -3.74 5.65 18.05
CA GLU A 131 -3.71 4.80 19.24
C GLU A 131 -3.31 5.57 20.51
N GLN A 132 -2.42 6.56 20.40
CA GLN A 132 -1.99 7.42 21.52
C GLN A 132 -3.13 8.23 22.17
N PHE A 133 -4.25 8.42 21.47
CA PHE A 133 -5.39 9.21 21.94
C PHE A 133 -6.59 8.36 22.36
N ILE A 134 -6.49 7.03 22.21
CA ILE A 134 -7.49 6.07 22.66
C ILE A 134 -7.28 5.82 24.16
N LYS A 135 -8.34 5.92 24.94
CA LYS A 135 -8.36 5.71 26.40
C LYS A 135 -8.94 4.36 26.79
#